data_AF-A0A7W0ES77-F1
#
_entry.id   AF-A0A7W0ES77-F1
#
_cell.length_a   1.000
_cell.length_b   1.000
_cell.length_c   1.000
_cell.angle_alpha   90.00
_cell.angle_beta   90.00
_cell.angle_gamma   90.00
#
_symmetry.space_group_name_H-M   'P 1'
#
loop_
_entity.id
_entity.type
_entity.pdbx_description
1 polymer ?
#
loop_
_entity_poly.entity_id
_entity_poly.type
_entity_poly.pdbx_seq_one_letter_code
_entity_poly.pdbx_strand_id
1 'polypeptide(L)'
;MNYQMVHFSEIGSLRASLQFFAFSEAYLYSAAHLCSALAASPSESTYPRGAVVLSLSFHGIELFLKAAILEKVPDEQFGGKSGHDLELLGKRYANLYPCKMFTFEIPFRTEEIDLVEPDPRVVEELKTFISEHKRATPTDQLNRYPIDTEGKPWNGIYSFEANSFLSVIVKAQQDVARLKELIFKG
;
A
#
# COMPACT_ATOMS: atom_id res chain seq x y z
N MET A 1 -6.39 4.05 38.08
CA MET A 1 -6.20 3.69 36.66
C MET A 1 -6.96 4.73 35.84
N ASN A 2 -6.27 5.61 35.13
CA ASN A 2 -6.93 6.55 34.21
C ASN A 2 -7.08 5.84 32.87
N TYR A 3 -8.30 5.43 32.54
CA TYR A 3 -8.61 4.94 31.21
C TYR A 3 -8.88 6.15 30.32
N GLN A 4 -8.13 6.29 29.24
CA GLN A 4 -8.44 7.22 28.17
C GLN A 4 -9.05 6.42 27.02
N MET A 5 -10.37 6.52 26.87
CA MET A 5 -11.08 5.90 25.76
C MET A 5 -10.99 6.80 24.52
N VAL A 6 -10.55 6.23 23.40
CA VAL A 6 -10.52 6.87 22.08
C VAL A 6 -11.78 6.49 21.30
N HIS A 7 -12.35 7.41 20.54
CA HIS A 7 -13.65 7.26 19.89
C HIS A 7 -13.60 7.74 18.45
N PHE A 8 -14.39 7.12 17.57
CA PHE A 8 -14.49 7.56 16.16
C PHE A 8 -14.87 9.04 16.00
N SER A 9 -15.53 9.64 17.01
CA SER A 9 -15.82 11.07 17.06
C SER A 9 -14.58 11.97 16.91
N GLU A 10 -13.37 11.48 17.19
CA GLU A 10 -12.11 12.19 16.97
C GLU A 10 -11.88 12.55 15.50
N ILE A 11 -12.42 11.75 14.56
CA ILE A 11 -12.32 11.99 13.12
C ILE A 11 -13.68 12.12 12.44
N GLY A 12 -14.78 11.84 13.13
CA GLY A 12 -16.12 11.78 12.53
C GLY A 12 -16.62 13.11 11.95
N SER A 13 -16.11 14.24 12.42
CA SER A 13 -16.42 15.57 11.86
C SER A 13 -15.55 15.96 10.66
N LEU A 14 -14.49 15.19 10.37
CA LEU A 14 -13.64 15.44 9.22
C LEU A 14 -14.36 15.01 7.93
N ARG A 15 -14.07 15.68 6.82
CA ARG A 15 -14.46 15.20 5.49
C ARG A 15 -13.82 13.84 5.20
N ALA A 16 -14.43 13.08 4.29
CA ALA A 16 -14.00 11.71 3.97
C ALA A 16 -12.50 11.59 3.62
N SER A 17 -11.95 12.51 2.81
CA SER A 17 -10.51 12.50 2.48
C SER A 17 -9.61 12.49 3.71
N LEU A 18 -9.92 13.32 4.71
CA LEU A 18 -9.16 13.41 5.96
C LEU A 18 -9.39 12.22 6.90
N GLN A 19 -10.58 11.60 6.88
CA GLN A 19 -10.81 10.34 7.61
C GLN A 19 -9.95 9.20 7.03
N PHE A 20 -9.96 9.04 5.69
CA PHE A 20 -9.10 8.06 5.01
C PHE A 20 -7.62 8.32 5.30
N PHE A 21 -7.21 9.59 5.26
CA PHE A 21 -5.83 9.98 5.57
C PHE A 21 -5.44 9.64 7.02
N ALA A 22 -6.31 9.90 8.00
CA ALA A 22 -6.05 9.54 9.40
C ALA A 22 -5.83 8.03 9.59
N PHE A 23 -6.64 7.19 8.93
CA PHE A 23 -6.40 5.74 8.93
C PHE A 23 -5.10 5.38 8.22
N SER A 24 -4.80 5.98 7.08
CA SER A 24 -3.52 5.79 6.38
C SER A 24 -2.33 6.04 7.31
N GLU A 25 -2.30 7.18 8.01
CA GLU A 25 -1.24 7.50 8.97
C GLU A 25 -1.13 6.42 10.06
N ALA A 26 -2.25 5.98 10.63
CA ALA A 26 -2.27 4.96 11.67
C ALA A 26 -1.75 3.58 11.18
N TYR A 27 -2.14 3.17 9.97
CA TYR A 27 -1.68 1.92 9.36
C TYR A 27 -0.17 1.95 9.07
N LEU A 28 0.33 3.03 8.47
CA LEU A 28 1.76 3.17 8.17
C LEU A 28 2.60 3.29 9.45
N TYR A 29 2.10 4.02 10.46
CA TYR A 29 2.73 4.08 11.78
C TYR A 29 2.87 2.70 12.41
N SER A 30 1.78 1.93 12.41
CA SER A 30 1.77 0.57 12.98
C SER A 30 2.70 -0.37 12.21
N ALA A 31 2.72 -0.27 10.87
CA ALA A 31 3.60 -1.06 10.03
C ALA A 31 5.08 -0.76 10.31
N ALA A 32 5.46 0.52 10.39
CA ALA A 32 6.83 0.93 10.66
C ALA A 32 7.29 0.49 12.05
N HIS A 33 6.43 0.62 13.06
CA HIS A 33 6.75 0.20 14.42
C HIS A 33 6.98 -1.31 14.52
N LEU A 34 6.08 -2.12 13.95
CA LEU A 34 6.26 -3.57 13.90
C LEU A 34 7.51 -3.95 13.10
N CYS A 35 7.71 -3.36 11.92
CA CYS A 35 8.88 -3.62 11.09
C CYS A 35 10.19 -3.33 11.83
N SER A 36 10.25 -2.21 12.55
CA SER A 36 11.41 -1.85 13.39
C SER A 36 11.65 -2.86 14.51
N ALA A 37 10.60 -3.36 15.16
CA ALA A 37 10.73 -4.40 16.18
C ALA A 37 11.26 -5.72 15.61
N LEU A 38 10.77 -6.14 14.44
CA LEU A 38 11.25 -7.36 13.76
C LEU A 38 12.70 -7.22 13.27
N ALA A 39 13.08 -6.04 12.78
CA ALA A 39 14.46 -5.73 12.38
C ALA A 39 15.42 -5.78 13.57
N ALA A 40 15.00 -5.27 14.73
CA ALA A 40 15.80 -5.29 15.96
C ALA A 40 15.90 -6.69 16.59
N SER A 41 14.95 -7.58 16.32
CA SER A 41 14.89 -8.92 16.92
C SER A 41 14.71 -10.02 15.87
N PRO A 42 15.79 -10.47 15.19
CA PRO A 42 15.70 -11.48 14.13
C PRO A 42 15.03 -12.79 14.56
N SER A 43 15.16 -13.20 15.83
CA SER A 43 14.50 -14.40 16.38
C SER A 43 12.97 -14.28 16.42
N GLU A 44 12.44 -13.08 16.37
CA GLU A 44 11.00 -12.79 16.34
C GLU A 44 10.48 -12.54 14.91
N SER A 45 11.37 -12.46 13.92
CA SER A 45 11.04 -12.18 12.52
C SER A 45 10.52 -13.43 11.82
N THR A 46 9.25 -13.76 12.05
CA THR A 46 8.54 -14.84 11.36
C THR A 46 7.78 -14.33 10.14
N TYR A 47 7.56 -15.20 9.15
CA TYR A 47 6.79 -14.82 7.96
C TYR A 47 5.39 -14.27 8.27
N PRO A 48 4.57 -14.85 9.19
CA PRO A 48 3.27 -14.27 9.51
C PRO A 48 3.36 -12.84 10.06
N ARG A 49 4.37 -12.53 10.89
CA ARG A 49 4.59 -11.17 11.39
C ARG A 49 5.03 -10.22 10.28
N GLY A 50 5.87 -10.70 9.35
CA GLY A 50 6.24 -9.98 8.14
C GLY A 50 5.05 -9.71 7.22
N ALA A 51 4.19 -10.69 7.00
CA ALA A 51 2.96 -10.56 6.22
C ALA A 51 2.03 -9.48 6.81
N VAL A 52 1.95 -9.39 8.15
CA VAL A 52 1.22 -8.29 8.81
C VAL A 52 1.85 -6.93 8.49
N VAL A 53 3.18 -6.79 8.53
CA VAL A 53 3.86 -5.54 8.11
C VAL A 53 3.50 -5.18 6.67
N LEU A 54 3.56 -6.14 5.75
CA LEU A 54 3.21 -5.94 4.34
C LEU A 54 1.74 -5.54 4.18
N SER A 55 0.81 -6.21 4.88
CA SER A 55 -0.63 -5.91 4.83
C SER A 55 -0.96 -4.51 5.36
N LEU A 56 -0.39 -4.14 6.51
CA LEU A 56 -0.57 -2.81 7.10
C LEU A 56 -0.01 -1.72 6.17
N SER A 57 1.18 -1.96 5.59
CA SER A 57 1.82 -1.01 4.68
C SER A 57 1.02 -0.82 3.39
N PHE A 58 0.62 -1.93 2.75
CA PHE A 58 -0.21 -1.93 1.55
C PHE A 58 -1.50 -1.14 1.78
N HIS A 59 -2.21 -1.45 2.86
CA HIS A 59 -3.48 -0.81 3.15
C HIS A 59 -3.32 0.66 3.55
N GLY A 60 -2.27 1.01 4.28
CA GLY A 60 -1.93 2.42 4.56
C GLY A 60 -1.73 3.23 3.27
N ILE A 61 -0.94 2.71 2.32
CA ILE A 61 -0.73 3.34 1.02
C ILE A 61 -2.03 3.43 0.21
N GLU A 62 -2.84 2.37 0.19
CA GLU A 62 -4.16 2.35 -0.47
C GLU A 62 -5.03 3.51 0.06
N LEU A 63 -5.13 3.65 1.37
CA LEU A 63 -5.94 4.68 2.02
C LEU A 63 -5.38 6.08 1.77
N PHE A 64 -4.06 6.26 1.71
CA PHE A 64 -3.45 7.54 1.32
C PHE A 64 -3.88 7.95 -0.10
N LEU A 65 -3.77 7.02 -1.06
CA LEU A 65 -4.13 7.30 -2.45
C LEU A 65 -5.62 7.64 -2.56
N LYS A 66 -6.48 6.89 -1.87
CA LYS A 66 -7.92 7.19 -1.79
C LYS A 66 -8.19 8.56 -1.18
N ALA A 67 -7.52 8.90 -0.08
CA ALA A 67 -7.63 10.20 0.56
C ALA A 67 -7.30 11.34 -0.41
N ALA A 68 -6.16 11.23 -1.11
CA ALA A 68 -5.73 12.24 -2.09
C ALA A 68 -6.69 12.33 -3.29
N ILE A 69 -7.20 11.20 -3.79
CA ILE A 69 -8.19 11.21 -4.88
C ILE A 69 -9.49 11.90 -4.43
N LEU A 70 -10.00 11.56 -3.23
CA LEU A 70 -11.20 12.18 -2.65
C LEU A 70 -11.03 13.69 -2.41
N GLU A 71 -9.81 14.14 -2.16
CA GLU A 71 -9.53 15.56 -1.99
C GLU A 71 -9.79 16.38 -3.26
N LYS A 72 -9.60 15.78 -4.45
CA LYS A 72 -9.91 16.40 -5.74
C LYS A 72 -11.29 16.04 -6.27
N VAL A 73 -11.76 14.83 -5.96
CA VAL A 73 -13.00 14.25 -6.48
C VAL A 73 -13.79 13.65 -5.30
N PRO A 74 -14.52 14.48 -4.52
CA PRO A 74 -15.17 14.05 -3.27
C PRO A 74 -16.20 12.92 -3.45
N ASP A 75 -16.78 12.79 -4.63
CA ASP A 75 -17.79 11.79 -4.95
C ASP A 75 -17.21 10.48 -5.55
N GLU A 76 -15.88 10.38 -5.69
CA GLU A 76 -15.22 9.19 -6.22
C GLU A 76 -15.57 7.93 -5.39
N GLN A 77 -15.93 6.85 -6.08
CA GLN A 77 -16.30 5.58 -5.46
C GLN A 77 -15.20 4.54 -5.70
N PHE A 78 -14.73 3.91 -4.63
CA PHE A 78 -13.70 2.86 -4.69
C PHE A 78 -14.29 1.45 -4.67
N GLY A 79 -15.46 1.25 -5.27
CA GLY A 79 -16.12 -0.05 -5.30
C GLY A 79 -15.36 -1.08 -6.15
N GLY A 80 -15.44 -2.35 -5.77
CA GLY A 80 -14.89 -3.47 -6.54
C GLY A 80 -13.36 -3.58 -6.48
N LYS A 81 -12.79 -4.43 -7.35
CA LYS A 81 -11.35 -4.76 -7.36
C LYS A 81 -10.45 -3.54 -7.63
N SER A 82 -10.91 -2.59 -8.44
CA SER A 82 -10.15 -1.36 -8.75
C SER A 82 -9.93 -0.48 -7.52
N GLY A 83 -10.78 -0.60 -6.50
CA GLY A 83 -10.61 0.10 -5.23
C GLY A 83 -9.44 -0.40 -4.38
N HIS A 84 -8.85 -1.55 -4.70
CA HIS A 84 -7.74 -2.14 -3.93
C HIS A 84 -6.45 -2.26 -4.74
N ASP A 85 -6.48 -1.85 -6.01
CA ASP A 85 -5.35 -1.94 -6.92
C ASP A 85 -4.47 -0.67 -6.82
N LEU A 86 -3.29 -0.79 -6.21
CA LEU A 86 -2.35 0.32 -6.05
C LEU A 86 -1.80 0.86 -7.39
N GLU A 87 -1.78 0.06 -8.46
CA GLU A 87 -1.37 0.55 -9.78
C GLU A 87 -2.46 1.45 -10.37
N LEU A 88 -3.72 1.03 -10.29
CA LEU A 88 -4.85 1.84 -10.77
C LEU A 88 -5.03 3.11 -9.93
N LEU A 89 -5.02 2.99 -8.60
CA LEU A 89 -5.09 4.14 -7.69
C LEU A 89 -3.91 5.08 -7.91
N GLY A 90 -2.72 4.53 -8.09
CA GLY A 90 -1.51 5.31 -8.33
C GLY A 90 -1.51 6.05 -9.68
N LYS A 91 -2.04 5.44 -10.75
CA LYS A 91 -2.27 6.10 -12.03
C LYS A 91 -3.31 7.22 -11.89
N ARG A 92 -4.41 6.95 -11.18
CA ARG A 92 -5.46 7.94 -10.91
C ARG A 92 -4.92 9.14 -10.13
N TYR A 93 -4.11 8.88 -9.09
CA TYR A 93 -3.40 9.91 -8.32
C TYR A 93 -2.47 10.75 -9.20
N ALA A 94 -1.59 10.13 -10.00
CA ALA A 94 -0.65 10.85 -10.86
C ALA A 94 -1.36 11.76 -11.89
N ASN A 95 -2.52 11.32 -12.40
CA ASN A 95 -3.34 12.12 -13.30
C ASN A 95 -3.95 13.36 -12.61
N LEU A 96 -4.34 13.24 -11.34
CA LEU A 96 -4.91 14.35 -10.55
C LEU A 96 -3.83 15.29 -10.01
N TYR A 97 -2.61 14.80 -9.83
CA TYR A 97 -1.47 15.53 -9.26
C TYR A 97 -0.21 15.44 -10.15
N PRO A 98 -0.23 16.03 -11.37
CA PRO A 98 0.86 15.86 -12.34
C PRO A 98 2.15 16.62 -11.99
N CYS A 99 2.10 17.58 -11.06
CA CYS A 99 3.28 18.39 -10.71
C CYS A 99 4.29 17.57 -9.90
N LYS A 100 5.59 17.74 -10.18
CA LYS A 100 6.70 17.02 -9.53
C LYS A 100 6.71 17.14 -8.00
N MET A 101 6.20 18.23 -7.44
CA MET A 101 6.09 18.38 -5.99
C MET A 101 5.14 17.36 -5.34
N PHE A 102 4.22 16.77 -6.11
CA PHE A 102 3.30 15.72 -5.67
C PHE A 102 3.79 14.31 -6.00
N THR A 103 5.01 14.14 -6.51
CA THR A 103 5.55 12.81 -6.78
C THR A 103 5.52 11.96 -5.52
N PHE A 104 5.03 10.73 -5.67
CA PHE A 104 4.96 9.72 -4.64
C PHE A 104 5.46 8.40 -5.22
N GLU A 105 6.53 7.87 -4.63
CA GLU A 105 7.01 6.54 -4.95
C GLU A 105 6.14 5.55 -4.19
N ILE A 106 5.33 4.78 -4.92
CA ILE A 106 4.37 3.84 -4.34
C ILE A 106 5.03 2.47 -4.27
N PRO A 107 5.31 1.94 -3.05
CA PRO A 107 5.75 0.55 -2.87
C PRO A 107 4.74 -0.44 -3.45
N PHE A 108 5.15 -1.69 -3.66
CA PHE A 108 4.32 -2.79 -4.18
C PHE A 108 3.89 -2.69 -5.64
N ARG A 109 4.41 -1.71 -6.39
CA ARG A 109 4.27 -1.70 -7.86
C ARG A 109 5.14 -2.78 -8.47
N THR A 110 4.69 -3.34 -9.58
CA THR A 110 5.57 -4.19 -10.38
C THR A 110 6.71 -3.35 -10.92
N GLU A 111 7.94 -3.78 -10.63
CA GLU A 111 9.13 -3.19 -11.22
C GLU A 111 9.11 -3.49 -12.73
N GLU A 112 9.23 -2.44 -13.53
CA GLU A 112 9.48 -2.59 -14.96
C GLU A 112 10.96 -2.93 -15.12
N ILE A 113 11.24 -4.18 -15.48
CA ILE A 113 12.60 -4.61 -15.80
C ILE A 113 12.87 -4.19 -17.25
N ASP A 114 13.82 -3.29 -17.43
CA ASP A 114 14.33 -2.94 -18.76
C ASP A 114 15.06 -4.14 -19.35
N LEU A 115 14.39 -4.84 -20.26
CA LEU A 115 15.01 -5.89 -21.04
C LEU A 115 15.84 -5.23 -22.15
N VAL A 116 17.09 -5.65 -22.31
CA VAL A 116 17.96 -5.22 -23.41
C VAL A 116 17.62 -6.05 -24.65
N GLU A 117 17.12 -5.39 -25.70
CA GLU A 117 16.74 -6.00 -26.99
C GLU A 117 15.84 -7.26 -26.87
N PRO A 118 14.73 -7.21 -26.13
CA PRO A 118 13.88 -8.39 -25.97
C PRO A 118 13.16 -8.73 -27.27
N ASP A 119 12.99 -10.01 -27.56
CA ASP A 119 12.03 -10.47 -28.57
C ASP A 119 10.63 -9.94 -28.19
N PRO A 120 9.94 -9.19 -29.06
CA PRO A 120 8.59 -8.67 -28.78
C PRO A 120 7.59 -9.75 -28.34
N ARG A 121 7.75 -10.99 -28.80
CA ARG A 121 6.90 -12.13 -28.40
C ARG A 121 7.11 -12.49 -26.92
N VAL A 122 8.37 -12.51 -26.47
CA VAL A 122 8.72 -12.78 -25.08
C VAL A 122 8.17 -11.68 -24.17
N VAL A 123 8.23 -10.42 -24.60
CA VAL A 123 7.64 -9.30 -23.84
C VAL A 123 6.13 -9.48 -23.67
N GLU A 124 5.42 -9.88 -24.73
CA GLU A 124 3.97 -10.06 -24.67
C GLU A 124 3.55 -11.27 -23.83
N GLU A 125 4.29 -12.38 -23.92
CA GLU A 125 4.11 -13.56 -23.07
C GLU A 125 4.33 -13.22 -21.60
N LEU A 126 5.40 -12.47 -21.27
CA LEU A 126 5.68 -12.02 -19.91
C LEU A 126 4.59 -11.09 -19.37
N LYS A 127 4.11 -10.13 -20.17
CA LYS A 127 3.00 -9.25 -19.78
C LYS A 127 1.72 -10.03 -19.48
N THR A 128 1.42 -11.01 -20.33
CA THR A 128 0.26 -11.90 -20.14
C THR A 128 0.40 -12.69 -18.84
N PHE A 129 1.56 -13.32 -18.63
CA PHE A 129 1.86 -14.08 -17.41
C PHE A 129 1.76 -13.22 -16.15
N ILE A 130 2.34 -12.02 -16.14
CA ILE A 130 2.27 -11.09 -15.01
C ILE A 130 0.82 -10.68 -14.71
N SER A 131 0.04 -10.38 -15.76
CA SER A 131 -1.37 -10.01 -15.64
C SER A 131 -2.23 -11.15 -15.06
N GLU A 132 -2.01 -12.37 -15.52
CA GLU A 132 -2.69 -13.56 -15.00
C GLU A 132 -2.28 -13.86 -13.56
N HIS A 133 -0.98 -13.77 -13.25
CA HIS A 133 -0.47 -13.99 -11.90
C HIS A 133 -1.02 -12.98 -10.90
N LYS A 134 -1.06 -11.69 -11.24
CA LYS A 134 -1.67 -10.63 -10.40
C LYS A 134 -3.15 -10.90 -10.14
N ARG A 135 -3.87 -11.42 -11.12
CA ARG A 135 -5.29 -11.74 -11.01
C ARG A 135 -5.55 -12.94 -10.10
N ALA A 136 -4.67 -13.94 -10.17
CA ALA A 136 -4.71 -15.13 -9.32
C ALA A 136 -4.21 -14.86 -7.90
N THR A 137 -3.30 -13.89 -7.74
CA THR A 137 -2.63 -13.56 -6.47
C THR A 137 -2.81 -12.08 -6.13
N PRO A 138 -4.04 -11.64 -5.79
CA PRO A 138 -4.28 -10.25 -5.41
C PRO A 138 -3.53 -9.90 -4.12
N THR A 139 -2.64 -8.90 -4.20
CA THR A 139 -1.71 -8.53 -3.11
C THR A 139 -2.42 -8.15 -1.80
N ASP A 140 -3.62 -7.57 -1.88
CA ASP A 140 -4.45 -7.22 -0.73
C ASP A 140 -4.92 -8.46 0.05
N GLN A 141 -5.05 -9.61 -0.62
CA GLN A 141 -5.41 -10.89 -0.01
C GLN A 141 -4.18 -11.71 0.41
N LEU A 142 -3.16 -11.74 -0.45
CA LEU A 142 -1.92 -12.51 -0.25
C LEU A 142 -1.28 -12.22 1.13
N ASN A 143 -1.23 -10.95 1.52
CA ASN A 143 -0.61 -10.54 2.78
C ASN A 143 -1.50 -10.79 4.02
N ARG A 144 -2.77 -11.14 3.83
CA ARG A 144 -3.76 -11.31 4.91
C ARG A 144 -4.09 -12.76 5.21
N TYR A 145 -4.08 -13.60 4.19
CA TYR A 145 -4.54 -14.98 4.30
C TYR A 145 -3.44 -15.94 3.84
N PRO A 146 -3.26 -17.09 4.51
CA PRO A 146 -2.25 -18.08 4.12
C PRO A 146 -2.64 -18.90 2.88
N ILE A 147 -3.91 -18.80 2.44
CA ILE A 147 -4.50 -19.53 1.32
C ILE A 147 -5.43 -18.60 0.53
N ASP A 148 -5.72 -18.98 -0.71
CA ASP A 148 -6.64 -18.27 -1.59
C ASP A 148 -8.12 -18.50 -1.22
N THR A 149 -9.02 -17.85 -1.96
CA THR A 149 -10.48 -17.98 -1.76
C THR A 149 -11.03 -19.37 -2.08
N GLU A 150 -10.28 -20.22 -2.77
CA GLU A 150 -10.62 -21.63 -3.05
C GLU A 150 -10.03 -22.58 -2.00
N GLY A 151 -9.30 -22.05 -1.01
CA GLY A 151 -8.63 -22.83 0.05
C GLY A 151 -7.30 -23.45 -0.38
N LYS A 152 -6.72 -23.02 -1.50
CA LYS A 152 -5.43 -23.51 -2.01
C LYS A 152 -4.28 -22.61 -1.55
N PRO A 153 -3.06 -23.16 -1.40
CA PRO A 153 -1.88 -22.34 -1.16
C PRO A 153 -1.63 -21.36 -2.30
N TRP A 154 -1.13 -20.17 -1.97
CA TRP A 154 -0.69 -19.20 -2.97
C TRP A 154 0.43 -19.76 -3.84
N ASN A 155 0.35 -19.54 -5.15
CA ASN A 155 1.34 -19.99 -6.10
C ASN A 155 2.48 -18.97 -6.22
N GLY A 156 3.61 -19.19 -5.54
CA GLY A 156 4.78 -18.33 -5.65
C GLY A 156 5.74 -18.48 -4.48
N ILE A 157 6.85 -17.73 -4.55
CA ILE A 157 7.78 -17.57 -3.42
C ILE A 157 7.50 -16.21 -2.81
N TYR A 158 7.11 -16.21 -1.54
CA TYR A 158 6.84 -15.00 -0.79
C TYR A 158 7.79 -14.92 0.39
N SER A 159 8.46 -13.79 0.52
CA SER A 159 9.44 -13.58 1.57
C SER A 159 9.31 -12.16 2.11
N PHE A 160 9.84 -11.96 3.31
CA PHE A 160 9.89 -10.68 3.98
C PHE A 160 11.23 -10.59 4.71
N GLU A 161 11.92 -9.47 4.51
CA GLU A 161 13.15 -9.15 5.25
C GLU A 161 12.97 -7.75 5.86
N ALA A 162 13.02 -7.70 7.20
CA ALA A 162 12.60 -6.53 7.96
C ALA A 162 13.53 -5.33 7.74
N ASN A 163 14.86 -5.51 7.66
CA ASN A 163 15.79 -4.40 7.55
C ASN A 163 15.63 -3.65 6.23
N SER A 164 15.56 -4.39 5.12
CA SER A 164 15.36 -3.86 3.78
C SER A 164 14.02 -3.16 3.69
N PHE A 165 12.95 -3.79 4.19
CA PHE A 165 11.60 -3.22 4.11
C PHE A 165 11.39 -2.02 5.05
N LEU A 166 12.14 -1.93 6.16
CA LEU A 166 12.08 -0.77 7.06
C LEU A 166 12.42 0.53 6.34
N SER A 167 13.44 0.51 5.46
CA SER A 167 13.81 1.70 4.68
C SER A 167 12.67 2.14 3.75
N VAL A 168 11.95 1.19 3.16
CA VAL A 168 10.82 1.42 2.25
C VAL A 168 9.65 2.07 3.00
N ILE A 169 9.26 1.53 4.16
CA ILE A 169 8.11 2.07 4.89
C ILE A 169 8.42 3.45 5.51
N VAL A 170 9.65 3.67 5.98
CA VAL A 170 10.08 4.99 6.47
C VAL A 170 10.06 6.02 5.35
N LYS A 171 10.53 5.67 4.15
CA LYS A 171 10.45 6.55 2.97
C LYS A 171 9.00 6.88 2.62
N ALA A 172 8.12 5.88 2.61
CA ALA A 172 6.70 6.08 2.35
C ALA A 172 6.05 7.02 3.38
N GLN A 173 6.37 6.88 4.68
CA GLN A 173 5.89 7.79 5.73
C GLN A 173 6.37 9.23 5.52
N GLN A 174 7.65 9.41 5.15
CA GLN A 174 8.20 10.73 4.85
C GLN A 174 7.51 11.39 3.66
N ASP A 175 7.24 10.62 2.60
CA ASP A 175 6.51 11.13 1.45
C ASP A 175 5.06 11.46 1.80
N VAL A 176 4.36 10.60 2.54
CA VAL A 176 2.98 10.86 3.00
C VAL A 176 2.92 12.12 3.88
N ALA A 177 3.85 12.30 4.81
CA ALA A 177 3.92 13.50 5.63
C ALA A 177 4.19 14.76 4.80
N ARG A 178 5.11 14.69 3.83
CA ARG A 178 5.34 15.80 2.89
C ARG A 178 4.10 16.11 2.06
N LEU A 179 3.44 15.10 1.52
CA LEU A 179 2.27 15.25 0.66
C LEU A 179 1.05 15.74 1.45
N LYS A 180 0.94 15.39 2.73
CA LYS A 180 -0.09 15.93 3.62
C LYS A 180 -0.13 17.44 3.58
N GLU A 181 1.04 18.05 3.73
CA GLU A 181 1.22 19.50 3.75
C GLU A 181 0.94 20.15 2.39
N LEU A 182 0.97 19.40 1.30
CA LEU A 182 0.75 19.92 -0.05
C LEU A 182 -0.68 19.68 -0.54
N ILE A 183 -1.32 18.60 -0.12
CA ILE A 183 -2.60 18.11 -0.64
C ILE A 183 -3.76 18.55 0.25
N PHE A 184 -3.63 18.39 1.56
CA PHE A 184 -4.75 18.54 2.50
C PHE A 184 -4.76 19.90 3.22
N LYS A 185 -3.86 20.82 2.84
CA LYS A 185 -3.93 22.20 3.33
C LYS A 185 -5.10 22.95 2.69
N GLY A 186 -6.11 23.19 3.52
CA GLY A 186 -6.97 24.36 3.46
C GLY A 186 -6.56 25.31 4.58
#